data_AF-T1BF04-F1
#
_entry.id   AF-T1BF04-F1
#
_cell.length_a   1.000
_cell.length_b   1.000
_cell.length_c   1.000
_cell.angle_alpha   90.00
_cell.angle_beta   90.00
_cell.angle_gamma   90.00
#
_symmetry.space_group_name_H-M   'P 1'
#
loop_
_entity.id
_entity.type
_entity.pdbx_description
1 polymer ?
#
loop_
_entity_poly.entity_id
_entity_poly.type
_entity_poly.pdbx_seq_one_letter_code
_entity_poly.pdbx_strand_id
1 'polypeptide(L)'
;MLLGREGLRAGWRVLIFLICAALLFVGLRLLLNHALMALAPGFLASLVSMASGKEPMSSAFAMLNDGFLLLAYLTVLAGMARWGRRRFTDYGLQGSRAWRYGLSGLFWGFAMLSALIGMLYVSGHLVFGRMPSLSLAVFDSGTLWAIASLMIAFTEENLFRGYLLFTL
;
A
#
# COMPACT_ATOMS: atom_id res chain seq x y z
N MET A 1 -15.86 30.55 -3.41
CA MET A 1 -15.04 29.68 -4.29
C MET A 1 -14.89 28.23 -3.81
N LEU A 2 -15.37 27.85 -2.61
CA LEU A 2 -15.27 26.49 -2.03
C LEU A 2 -16.48 25.57 -2.26
N LEU A 3 -17.66 26.13 -2.60
CA LEU A 3 -18.86 25.37 -2.93
C LEU A 3 -19.20 25.51 -4.43
N GLY A 4 -19.37 24.38 -5.10
CA GLY A 4 -20.12 24.32 -6.35
C GLY A 4 -21.62 24.14 -6.07
N ARG A 5 -22.45 24.24 -7.11
CA ARG A 5 -23.91 24.14 -7.03
C ARG A 5 -24.43 22.80 -6.46
N GLU A 6 -23.56 21.79 -6.37
CA GLU A 6 -23.85 20.45 -5.84
C GLU A 6 -23.02 20.06 -4.59
N GLY A 7 -22.30 21.01 -3.98
CA GLY A 7 -21.45 20.77 -2.79
C GLY A 7 -19.95 21.01 -3.03
N LEU A 8 -19.11 20.38 -2.21
CA LEU A 8 -17.65 20.51 -2.27
C LEU A 8 -17.14 20.01 -3.64
N ARG A 9 -16.42 20.85 -4.41
CA ARG A 9 -15.94 20.48 -5.75
C ARG A 9 -15.04 19.23 -5.67
N ALA A 10 -15.07 18.39 -6.71
CA ALA A 10 -14.31 17.14 -6.82
C ALA A 10 -12.86 17.23 -6.30
N GLY A 11 -12.11 18.23 -6.76
CA GLY A 11 -10.71 18.44 -6.35
C GLY A 11 -10.53 18.67 -4.84
N TRP A 12 -11.47 19.34 -4.16
CA TRP A 12 -11.40 19.54 -2.72
C TRP A 12 -11.71 18.27 -1.93
N ARG A 13 -12.59 17.40 -2.44
CA ARG A 13 -12.89 16.11 -1.81
C ARG A 13 -11.67 15.20 -1.87
N VAL A 14 -11.00 15.18 -3.01
CA VAL A 14 -9.72 14.49 -3.20
C VAL A 14 -8.66 15.06 -2.27
N LEU A 15 -8.52 16.38 -2.19
CA LEU A 15 -7.50 17.01 -1.35
C LEU A 15 -7.72 16.68 0.14
N ILE A 16 -8.95 16.80 0.64
CA ILE A 16 -9.30 16.44 2.03
C ILE A 16 -9.00 14.97 2.27
N PHE A 17 -9.38 14.09 1.35
CA PHE A 17 -9.10 12.66 1.45
C PHE A 17 -7.60 12.38 1.59
N LEU A 18 -6.77 12.95 0.72
CA LEU A 18 -5.32 12.75 0.73
C LEU A 18 -4.68 13.30 2.01
N ILE A 19 -5.10 14.49 2.45
CA ILE A 19 -4.61 15.10 3.70
C ILE A 19 -5.00 14.23 4.89
N CYS A 20 -6.25 13.81 5.00
CA CYS A 20 -6.68 12.95 6.10
C CYS A 20 -5.96 11.60 6.10
N ALA A 21 -5.75 10.98 4.94
CA ALA A 21 -5.02 9.72 4.82
C ALA A 21 -3.56 9.87 5.23
N ALA A 22 -2.89 10.93 4.76
CA ALA A 22 -1.51 11.23 5.13
C ALA A 22 -1.36 11.54 6.63
N LEU A 23 -2.24 12.39 7.19
CA LEU A 23 -2.23 12.73 8.61
C LEU A 23 -2.48 11.51 9.50
N LEU A 24 -3.44 10.66 9.14
CA LEU A 24 -3.73 9.44 9.88
C LEU A 24 -2.55 8.46 9.82
N PHE A 25 -1.96 8.28 8.63
CA PHE A 25 -0.80 7.41 8.46
C PHE A 25 0.41 7.90 9.27
N VAL A 26 0.75 9.19 9.17
CA VAL A 26 1.82 9.80 9.93
C VAL A 26 1.54 9.72 11.43
N GLY A 27 0.31 10.01 11.87
CA GLY A 27 -0.10 9.91 13.27
C GLY A 27 0.04 8.50 13.82
N LEU A 28 -0.44 7.48 13.10
CA LEU A 28 -0.29 6.08 13.48
C LEU A 28 1.19 5.67 13.61
N ARG A 29 2.03 6.11 12.67
CA ARG A 29 3.48 5.85 12.76
C ARG A 29 4.14 6.53 13.94
N LEU A 30 3.80 7.79 14.21
CA LEU A 30 4.36 8.52 15.34
C LEU A 30 3.99 7.86 16.66
N LEU A 31 2.73 7.43 16.81
CA LEU A 31 2.27 6.68 17.97
C LEU A 31 3.01 5.34 18.11
N LEU A 32 3.16 4.59 17.00
CA LEU A 32 3.91 3.34 17.00
C LEU A 32 5.37 3.56 17.41
N ASN A 33 6.05 4.53 16.79
CA ASN A 33 7.45 4.83 17.08
C ASN A 33 7.63 5.26 18.53
N HIS A 34 6.73 6.07 19.07
CA HIS A 34 6.77 6.49 20.46
C HIS A 34 6.58 5.31 21.43
N ALA A 35 5.61 4.44 21.15
CA ALA A 35 5.40 3.22 21.94
C ALA A 35 6.60 2.26 21.86
N LEU A 36 7.17 2.06 20.67
CA LEU A 36 8.34 1.21 20.48
C LEU A 36 9.60 1.79 21.13
N MET A 37 9.76 3.11 21.15
CA MET A 37 10.86 3.74 21.85
C MET A 37 10.83 3.44 23.36
N ALA A 38 9.64 3.37 23.94
CA ALA A 38 9.45 3.05 25.36
C ALA A 38 9.55 1.53 25.66
N LEU A 39 9.01 0.68 24.79
CA LEU A 39 8.83 -0.76 25.07
C LEU A 39 9.93 -1.64 24.46
N ALA A 40 10.48 -1.26 23.30
CA ALA A 40 11.41 -2.08 22.52
C ALA A 40 12.35 -1.22 21.63
N PRO A 41 13.25 -0.42 22.22
CA PRO A 41 14.08 0.53 21.48
C PRO A 41 15.03 -0.16 20.47
N GLY A 42 15.48 -1.38 20.75
CA GLY A 42 16.29 -2.17 19.82
C GLY A 42 15.51 -2.58 18.56
N PHE A 43 14.23 -2.90 18.69
CA PHE A 43 13.37 -3.19 17.55
C PHE A 43 13.12 -1.93 16.71
N LEU A 44 12.88 -0.78 17.36
CA LEU A 44 12.76 0.50 16.66
C LEU A 44 14.03 0.84 15.86
N ALA A 45 15.22 0.64 16.44
CA ALA A 45 16.48 0.86 15.74
C ALA A 45 16.61 0.01 14.47
N SER A 46 16.16 -1.25 14.52
CA SER A 46 16.13 -2.15 13.36
C SER A 46 15.12 -1.70 12.29
N LEU A 47 13.93 -1.23 12.69
CA LEU A 47 12.96 -0.65 11.75
C LEU A 47 13.53 0.59 11.05
N VAL A 48 14.23 1.46 11.78
CA VAL A 48 14.85 2.66 11.24
C VAL A 48 16.00 2.33 10.29
N SER A 49 16.82 1.31 10.60
CA SER A 49 17.91 0.90 9.70
C SER A 49 17.39 0.31 8.39
N MET A 50 16.33 -0.50 8.44
CA MET A 50 15.63 -1.00 7.25
C MET A 50 15.00 0.12 6.43
N ALA A 51 14.32 1.07 7.09
CA ALA A 51 13.73 2.23 6.41
C ALA A 51 14.77 3.14 5.73
N SER A 52 15.98 3.20 6.29
CA SER A 52 17.10 4.00 5.77
C SER A 52 17.87 3.29 4.65
N GLY A 53 17.49 2.06 4.27
CA GLY A 53 18.19 1.26 3.26
C GLY A 53 19.57 0.76 3.70
N LYS A 54 19.90 0.84 5.01
CA LYS A 54 21.16 0.33 5.56
C LYS A 54 21.14 -1.19 5.74
N GLU A 55 19.95 -1.74 5.96
CA GLU A 55 19.69 -3.16 6.08
C GLU A 55 18.76 -3.61 4.94
N PRO A 56 18.86 -4.87 4.47
CA PRO A 56 17.91 -5.43 3.52
C PRO A 56 16.49 -5.31 4.05
N MET A 57 15.56 -4.89 3.19
CA MET A 57 14.16 -4.76 3.57
C MET A 57 13.58 -6.14 3.88
N SER A 58 13.11 -6.32 5.11
CA SER A 58 12.39 -7.53 5.51
C SER A 58 10.94 -7.49 5.00
N SER A 59 10.40 -8.65 4.61
CA SER A 59 8.98 -8.78 4.25
C SER A 59 8.05 -8.38 5.41
N ALA A 60 8.44 -8.66 6.65
CA ALA A 60 7.70 -8.24 7.84
C ALA A 60 7.65 -6.71 7.97
N PHE A 61 8.75 -6.03 7.65
CA PHE A 61 8.78 -4.56 7.63
C PHE A 61 7.86 -4.00 6.54
N ALA A 62 7.92 -4.55 5.33
CA ALA A 62 7.04 -4.16 4.22
C ALA A 62 5.56 -4.36 4.58
N MET A 63 5.19 -5.55 5.07
CA MET A 63 3.81 -5.84 5.50
C MET A 63 3.32 -4.90 6.60
N LEU A 64 4.17 -4.60 7.59
CA LEU A 64 3.83 -3.66 8.65
C LEU A 64 3.62 -2.25 8.08
N ASN A 65 4.58 -1.76 7.29
CA ASN A 65 4.54 -0.46 6.63
C ASN A 65 3.29 -0.26 5.78
N ASP A 66 3.06 -1.21 4.86
CA ASP A 66 1.98 -1.14 3.88
C ASP A 66 0.63 -1.46 4.53
N GLY A 67 0.62 -2.27 5.60
CA GLY A 67 -0.55 -2.51 6.43
C GLY A 67 -1.04 -1.26 7.14
N PHE A 68 -0.14 -0.48 7.73
CA PHE A 68 -0.52 0.81 8.32
C PHE A 68 -1.04 1.79 7.26
N LEU A 69 -0.44 1.80 6.06
CA LEU A 69 -0.90 2.64 4.96
C LEU A 69 -2.31 2.23 4.51
N LEU A 70 -2.51 0.93 4.29
CA LEU A 70 -3.79 0.35 3.93
C LEU A 70 -4.86 0.66 4.98
N LEU A 71 -4.56 0.45 6.26
CA LEU A 71 -5.49 0.75 7.35
C LEU A 71 -5.86 2.24 7.41
N ALA A 72 -4.88 3.13 7.29
CA ALA A 72 -5.13 4.56 7.27
C ALA A 72 -6.02 4.94 6.08
N TYR A 73 -5.70 4.42 4.90
CA TYR A 73 -6.45 4.64 3.68
C TYR A 73 -7.89 4.15 3.80
N LEU A 74 -8.10 2.90 4.22
CA LEU A 74 -9.43 2.31 4.38
C LEU A 74 -10.27 3.06 5.41
N THR A 75 -9.65 3.52 6.49
CA THR A 75 -10.34 4.29 7.54
C THR A 75 -10.86 5.62 6.98
N VAL A 76 -10.02 6.35 6.24
CA VAL A 76 -10.43 7.62 5.63
C VAL A 76 -11.44 7.40 4.51
N LEU A 77 -11.27 6.34 3.70
CA LEU A 77 -12.21 6.00 2.64
C LEU A 77 -13.59 5.67 3.22
N ALA A 78 -13.65 4.89 4.31
CA ALA A 78 -14.88 4.61 5.02
C ALA A 78 -15.52 5.88 5.62
N GLY A 79 -14.71 6.81 6.13
CA GLY A 79 -15.17 8.13 6.60
C GLY A 79 -15.80 8.96 5.47
N MET A 80 -15.09 9.09 4.35
CA MET A 80 -15.58 9.82 3.17
C MET A 80 -16.81 9.15 2.54
N ALA A 81 -16.86 7.82 2.51
CA ALA A 81 -18.02 7.07 2.05
C ALA A 81 -19.25 7.38 2.91
N ARG A 82 -19.11 7.34 4.24
CA ARG A 82 -20.18 7.70 5.17
C ARG A 82 -20.62 9.16 5.01
N TRP A 83 -19.68 10.09 4.87
CA TRP A 83 -19.99 11.49 4.64
C TRP A 83 -20.77 11.71 3.34
N GLY A 84 -20.41 10.98 2.28
CA GLY A 84 -21.13 10.98 1.01
C GLY A 84 -22.42 10.14 0.98
N ARG A 85 -22.80 9.50 2.09
CA ARG A 85 -23.91 8.51 2.17
C ARG A 85 -23.79 7.37 1.14
N ARG A 86 -22.57 6.98 0.80
CA ARG A 86 -22.24 5.89 -0.14
C ARG A 86 -21.70 4.68 0.61
N ARG A 87 -21.79 3.50 0.00
CA ARG A 87 -21.18 2.27 0.52
C ARG A 87 -19.71 2.25 0.14
N PHE A 88 -18.89 1.66 1.00
CA PHE A 88 -17.47 1.43 0.73
C PHE A 88 -17.27 0.62 -0.58
N THR A 89 -18.17 -0.33 -0.84
CA THR A 89 -18.13 -1.16 -2.04
C THR A 89 -18.43 -0.39 -3.33
N ASP A 90 -18.98 0.83 -3.25
CA ASP A 90 -19.29 1.66 -4.43
C ASP A 90 -18.01 2.16 -5.13
N TYR A 91 -16.88 2.19 -4.40
CA TYR A 91 -15.58 2.66 -4.87
C TYR A 91 -14.77 1.54 -5.54
N GLY A 92 -15.34 0.86 -6.56
CA GLY A 92 -14.60 -0.06 -7.44
C GLY A 92 -14.63 -1.54 -7.09
N LEU A 93 -15.26 -1.93 -5.97
CA LEU A 93 -15.39 -3.35 -5.56
C LEU A 93 -16.67 -4.03 -6.06
N GLN A 94 -17.52 -3.30 -6.80
CA GLN A 94 -18.77 -3.82 -7.34
C GLN A 94 -18.63 -4.25 -8.80
N GLY A 95 -19.19 -5.42 -9.11
CA GLY A 95 -19.37 -5.91 -10.47
C GLY A 95 -19.04 -7.38 -10.63
N SER A 96 -19.82 -8.09 -11.45
CA SER A 96 -19.63 -9.52 -11.75
C SER A 96 -18.30 -9.84 -12.43
N ARG A 97 -17.60 -8.82 -12.96
CA ARG A 97 -16.30 -8.94 -13.62
C ARG A 97 -15.12 -8.55 -12.75
N ALA A 98 -15.34 -8.15 -11.48
CA ALA A 98 -14.27 -7.70 -10.58
C ALA A 98 -13.16 -8.76 -10.44
N TRP A 99 -13.53 -10.04 -10.32
CA TRP A 99 -12.58 -11.16 -10.28
C TRP A 99 -11.72 -11.27 -11.54
N ARG A 100 -12.32 -11.11 -12.73
CA ARG A 100 -11.59 -11.17 -14.01
C ARG A 100 -10.57 -10.04 -14.14
N TYR A 101 -10.97 -8.82 -13.78
CA TYR A 101 -10.06 -7.68 -13.79
C TYR A 101 -8.98 -7.81 -12.71
N GLY A 102 -9.32 -8.36 -11.54
CA GLY A 102 -8.38 -8.69 -10.48
C GLY A 102 -7.31 -9.68 -10.94
N LEU A 103 -7.70 -10.77 -11.61
CA LEU A 103 -6.75 -11.73 -12.18
C LEU A 103 -5.90 -11.12 -13.30
N SER A 104 -6.47 -10.30 -14.18
CA SER A 104 -5.65 -9.62 -15.20
C SER A 104 -4.67 -8.64 -14.56
N GLY A 105 -5.09 -7.94 -13.50
CA GLY A 105 -4.23 -7.04 -12.73
C GLY A 105 -3.10 -7.80 -12.04
N LEU A 106 -3.40 -8.95 -11.45
CA LEU A 106 -2.39 -9.82 -10.84
C LEU A 106 -1.36 -10.30 -11.86
N PHE A 107 -1.82 -10.74 -13.04
CA PHE A 107 -0.94 -11.16 -14.13
C PHE A 107 -0.02 -10.01 -14.58
N TRP A 108 -0.58 -8.82 -14.85
CA TRP A 108 0.20 -7.67 -15.29
C TRP A 108 1.10 -7.11 -14.20
N GLY A 109 0.67 -7.13 -12.94
CA GLY A 109 1.49 -6.75 -11.80
C GLY A 109 2.72 -7.65 -11.67
N PHE A 110 2.53 -8.97 -11.75
CA PHE A 110 3.64 -9.92 -11.76
C PHE A 110 4.56 -9.73 -12.98
N ALA A 111 3.99 -9.53 -14.17
CA ALA A 111 4.76 -9.31 -15.40
C ALA A 111 5.61 -8.05 -15.33
N MET A 112 5.06 -6.93 -14.86
CA MET A 112 5.77 -5.65 -14.74
C MET A 112 6.83 -5.69 -13.63
N LEU A 113 6.54 -6.32 -12.49
CA LEU A 113 7.54 -6.54 -11.44
C LEU A 113 8.72 -7.40 -11.95
N SER A 114 8.42 -8.46 -12.70
CA SER A 114 9.44 -9.31 -13.31
C SER A 114 10.27 -8.54 -14.34
N ALA A 115 9.63 -7.71 -15.18
CA ALA A 115 10.31 -6.86 -16.14
C ALA A 115 11.21 -5.84 -15.45
N LEU A 116 10.75 -5.20 -14.36
CA LEU A 116 11.54 -4.27 -13.56
C LEU A 116 12.78 -4.95 -12.97
N ILE A 117 12.62 -6.12 -12.35
CA ILE A 117 13.74 -6.89 -11.82
C ILE A 117 14.74 -7.25 -12.93
N GLY A 118 14.24 -7.65 -14.10
CA GLY A 118 15.06 -7.92 -15.28
C GLY A 118 15.84 -6.69 -15.76
N MET A 119 15.21 -5.52 -15.79
CA MET A 119 15.87 -4.25 -16.14
C MET A 119 16.94 -3.86 -15.13
N LEU A 120 16.67 -4.04 -13.82
CA LEU A 120 17.67 -3.80 -12.77
C LEU A 120 18.86 -4.74 -12.91
N TYR A 121 18.62 -6.00 -13.25
CA TYR A 121 19.68 -6.98 -13.49
C TYR A 121 20.54 -6.62 -14.72
N VAL A 122 19.91 -6.33 -15.86
CA VAL A 122 20.62 -5.99 -17.11
C VAL A 122 21.37 -4.66 -17.00
N SER A 123 20.82 -3.68 -16.28
CA SER A 123 21.48 -2.40 -16.04
C SER A 123 22.59 -2.46 -14.99
N GLY A 124 22.84 -3.62 -14.37
CA GLY A 124 23.85 -3.80 -13.34
C GLY A 124 23.50 -3.21 -11.96
N HIS A 125 22.27 -2.72 -11.78
CA HIS A 125 21.78 -2.19 -10.50
C HIS A 125 21.32 -3.29 -9.53
N LEU A 126 21.19 -4.53 -10.02
CA LEU A 126 20.85 -5.70 -9.21
C LEU A 126 21.81 -6.85 -9.53
N VAL A 127 22.52 -7.30 -8.51
CA VAL A 127 23.39 -8.48 -8.58
C VAL A 127 22.75 -9.57 -7.73
N PHE A 128 22.39 -10.69 -8.37
CA PHE A 128 21.94 -11.86 -7.62
C PHE A 128 23.12 -12.43 -6.84
N GLY A 129 22.98 -12.50 -5.52
CA GLY A 129 23.95 -13.16 -4.65
C GLY A 129 23.88 -14.68 -4.79
N ARG A 130 24.44 -15.39 -3.80
CA ARG A 130 24.41 -16.85 -3.76
C ARG A 130 22.96 -17.33 -3.65
N MET A 131 22.48 -17.98 -4.72
CA MET A 131 21.10 -18.47 -4.78
C MET A 131 20.92 -19.57 -3.72
N PRO A 132 19.97 -19.42 -2.78
CA PRO A 132 19.71 -20.46 -1.80
C PRO A 132 19.31 -21.76 -2.50
N SER A 133 19.65 -22.90 -1.91
CA SER A 133 19.08 -24.18 -2.33
C SER A 133 17.55 -24.10 -2.26
N LEU A 134 16.88 -24.61 -3.29
CA LEU A 134 15.42 -24.67 -3.36
C LEU A 134 14.91 -25.42 -2.12
N SER A 135 14.33 -24.67 -1.19
CA SER A 135 13.90 -25.15 0.12
C SER A 135 12.56 -24.52 0.47
N LEU A 136 11.85 -25.10 1.43
CA LEU A 136 10.54 -24.61 1.86
C LEU A 136 10.60 -23.13 2.33
N ALA A 137 11.73 -22.72 2.91
CA ALA A 137 11.98 -21.34 3.35
C ALA A 137 11.92 -20.31 2.20
N VAL A 138 12.25 -20.71 0.97
CA VAL A 138 12.14 -19.84 -0.22
C VAL A 138 10.66 -19.59 -0.55
N PHE A 139 9.82 -20.62 -0.43
CA PHE A 139 8.37 -20.50 -0.63
C PHE A 139 7.72 -19.66 0.46
N ASP A 140 8.12 -19.82 1.72
CA ASP A 140 7.62 -18.98 2.83
C ASP A 140 7.95 -17.50 2.58
N SER A 141 9.21 -17.22 2.24
CA SER A 141 9.66 -15.86 1.94
C SER A 141 8.92 -15.26 0.73
N GLY A 142 8.78 -16.03 -0.35
CA GLY A 142 8.04 -15.61 -1.54
C GLY A 142 6.56 -15.34 -1.26
N THR A 143 5.93 -16.16 -0.40
CA THR A 143 4.53 -15.99 0.00
C THR A 143 4.34 -14.70 0.80
N LEU A 144 5.23 -14.40 1.76
CA LEU A 144 5.18 -13.15 2.51
C LEU A 144 5.31 -11.92 1.61
N TRP A 145 6.24 -11.96 0.64
CA TRP A 145 6.39 -10.89 -0.36
C TRP A 145 5.17 -10.77 -1.28
N ALA A 146 4.55 -11.89 -1.67
CA ALA A 146 3.31 -11.86 -2.43
C ALA A 146 2.18 -11.19 -1.65
N ILE A 147 2.05 -11.49 -0.35
CA ILE A 147 1.06 -10.85 0.52
C ILE A 147 1.32 -9.34 0.62
N ALA A 148 2.56 -8.93 0.90
CA ALA A 148 2.93 -7.51 0.96
C ALA A 148 2.58 -6.79 -0.35
N SER A 149 2.92 -7.39 -1.50
CA SER A 149 2.62 -6.84 -2.82
C SER A 149 1.11 -6.72 -3.08
N LEU A 150 0.33 -7.71 -2.63
CA LEU A 150 -1.14 -7.66 -2.73
C LEU A 150 -1.74 -6.55 -1.88
N MET A 151 -1.17 -6.27 -0.69
CA MET A 151 -1.63 -5.16 0.15
C MET A 151 -1.39 -3.80 -0.52
N ILE A 152 -0.24 -3.62 -1.17
CA ILE A 152 0.06 -2.44 -1.98
C ILE A 152 -0.93 -2.34 -3.14
N ALA A 153 -1.05 -3.40 -3.95
CA ALA A 153 -1.94 -3.42 -5.11
C ALA A 153 -3.39 -3.10 -4.74
N PHE A 154 -3.87 -3.65 -3.61
CA PHE A 154 -5.21 -3.34 -3.12
C PHE A 154 -5.34 -1.89 -2.69
N THR A 155 -4.33 -1.33 -2.01
CA THR A 155 -4.31 0.09 -1.64
C THR A 155 -4.35 0.99 -2.87
N GLU A 156 -3.50 0.72 -3.86
CA GLU A 156 -3.40 1.50 -5.10
C GLU A 156 -4.67 1.44 -5.94
N GLU A 157 -5.25 0.24 -6.13
CA GLU A 157 -6.49 0.08 -6.88
C GLU A 157 -7.63 0.87 -6.22
N ASN A 158 -7.77 0.78 -4.89
CA ASN A 158 -8.81 1.54 -4.18
C ASN A 158 -8.52 3.05 -4.16
N LEU A 159 -7.26 3.48 -4.09
CA LEU A 159 -6.85 4.88 -4.15
C LEU A 159 -7.14 5.49 -5.51
N PHE A 160 -6.51 4.96 -6.55
CA PHE A 160 -6.53 5.56 -7.88
C PHE A 160 -7.83 5.30 -8.62
N ARG A 161 -8.26 4.04 -8.70
CA ARG A 161 -9.48 3.67 -9.47
C ARG A 161 -10.73 3.73 -8.62
N GLY A 162 -10.62 3.40 -7.34
CA GLY A 162 -11.75 3.45 -6.40
C GLY A 162 -12.17 4.88 -6.07
N TYR A 163 -11.32 5.65 -5.40
CA TYR A 163 -11.71 6.96 -4.87
C TYR A 163 -11.40 8.12 -5.80
N LEU A 164 -10.16 8.21 -6.32
CA LEU A 164 -9.73 9.36 -7.13
C LEU A 164 -10.50 9.43 -8.45
N LEU A 165 -10.47 8.36 -9.25
CA LEU A 165 -11.15 8.30 -10.55
C LEU A 165 -12.67 8.47 -10.44
N PHE A 166 -13.28 7.99 -9.34
CA PHE A 166 -14.72 8.13 -9.13
C PHE A 166 -15.14 9.53 -8.65
N THR A 167 -14.22 10.27 -8.03
CA THR A 167 -14.50 11.60 -7.47
C THR A 167 -14.22 12.71 -8.49
N LEU A 168 -13.25 12.51 -9.39
CA LEU A 168 -12.85 13.42 -10.47
C LEU A 168 -13.78 13.30 -11.68
#